data_AF-A0A1T4KG36-F1
#
_entry.id   AF-A0A1T4KG36-F1
#
_cell.length_a   1.000
_cell.length_b   1.000
_cell.length_c   1.000
_cell.angle_alpha   90.00
_cell.angle_beta   90.00
_cell.angle_gamma   90.00
#
_symmetry.space_group_name_H-M   'P 1'
#
loop_
_entity.id
_entity.type
_entity.pdbx_description
1 polymer ?
#
loop_
_entity_poly.entity_id
_entity_poly.type
_entity_poly.pdbx_seq_one_letter_code
_entity_poly.pdbx_strand_id
1 'polypeptide(L)' 'MATQHTPADDIVFDLVSVQYHALQGAENNDRFRRDAEGHADVQEFFEEVAKQDAWRAQRCHELLGELTRGQGLGSS' A
#
# COMPACT_ATOMS: atom_id res chain seq x y z
N MET A 1 -16.32 23.25 -11.88
CA MET A 1 -17.12 22.02 -11.85
C MET A 1 -16.65 21.22 -10.65
N ALA A 2 -17.49 21.06 -9.63
CA ALA A 2 -17.17 20.23 -8.49
C ALA A 2 -17.50 18.79 -8.89
N THR A 3 -16.48 17.98 -9.16
CA THR A 3 -16.65 16.53 -9.33
C THR A 3 -17.23 16.02 -8.02
N GLN A 4 -18.47 15.51 -8.05
CA GLN A 4 -19.06 14.90 -6.87
C GLN A 4 -18.37 13.55 -6.68
N HIS A 5 -17.37 13.52 -5.80
CA HIS A 5 -16.73 12.26 -5.39
C HIS A 5 -17.77 11.43 -4.63
N THR A 6 -17.98 10.19 -5.05
CA THR A 6 -18.80 9.27 -4.28
C THR A 6 -17.96 8.72 -3.12
N PRO A 7 -18.56 8.35 -1.97
CA PRO A 7 -17.82 7.69 -0.89
C PRO A 7 -17.08 6.41 -1.34
N ALA A 8 -17.54 5.77 -2.42
CA ALA A 8 -16.86 4.62 -3.02
C ALA A 8 -15.58 5.03 -3.76
N ASP A 9 -15.59 6.16 -4.49
CA ASP A 9 -14.39 6.70 -5.14
C ASP A 9 -13.33 7.09 -4.10
N ASP A 10 -13.76 7.64 -2.96
CA ASP A 10 -12.88 7.99 -1.85
C ASP A 10 -12.21 6.74 -1.25
N ILE A 11 -12.97 5.66 -1.01
CA ILE A 11 -12.41 4.39 -0.49
C ILE A 11 -11.43 3.75 -1.48
N VAL A 12 -11.74 3.75 -2.77
CA VAL A 12 -10.83 3.22 -3.80
C VAL A 12 -9.55 4.05 -3.85
N PHE A 13 -9.67 5.38 -3.84
CA PHE A 13 -8.54 6.29 -3.82
C PHE A 13 -7.67 6.09 -2.57
N ASP A 14 -8.29 5.93 -1.41
CA ASP A 14 -7.60 5.68 -0.14
C ASP A 14 -6.81 4.36 -0.18
N LEU A 15 -7.42 3.28 -0.69
CA LEU A 15 -6.77 1.98 -0.81
C LEU A 15 -5.60 1.98 -1.81
N VAL A 16 -5.77 2.67 -2.96
CA VAL A 16 -4.69 2.85 -3.94
C VAL A 16 -3.55 3.68 -3.32
N SER A 17 -3.88 4.72 -2.57
CA SER A 17 -2.89 5.58 -1.89
C SER A 17 -2.10 4.78 -0.86
N VAL A 18 -2.77 3.98 -0.01
CA VAL A 18 -2.09 3.11 0.96
C VAL A 18 -1.22 2.07 0.25
N GLN A 19 -1.71 1.42 -0.82
CA GLN A 19 -0.92 0.46 -1.58
C GLN A 19 0.35 1.10 -2.15
N TYR A 20 0.22 2.26 -2.80
CA TYR A 20 1.35 2.98 -3.37
C TYR A 20 2.40 3.33 -2.30
N HIS A 21 1.98 3.94 -1.19
CA HIS A 21 2.89 4.34 -0.12
C HIS A 21 3.52 3.16 0.60
N ALA A 22 2.81 2.03 0.71
CA ALA A 22 3.38 0.81 1.27
C ALA A 22 4.46 0.22 0.36
N LEU A 23 4.23 0.14 -0.96
CA LEU A 23 5.27 -0.31 -1.90
C LEU A 23 6.50 0.61 -1.88
N GLN A 24 6.29 1.92 -1.87
CA GLN A 24 7.37 2.90 -1.74
C GLN A 24 8.11 2.76 -0.39
N GLY A 25 7.38 2.49 0.69
CA GLY A 25 7.93 2.22 2.01
C GLY A 25 8.84 0.99 2.01
N ALA A 26 8.39 -0.11 1.42
CA ALA A 26 9.17 -1.34 1.35
C ALA A 26 10.51 -1.14 0.61
N GLU A 27 10.47 -0.44 -0.54
CA GLU A 27 11.68 -0.10 -1.29
C GLU A 27 12.65 0.78 -0.49
N ASN A 28 12.12 1.79 0.23
CA ASN A 28 12.91 2.65 1.09
C ASN A 28 13.54 1.87 2.25
N ASN A 29 12.78 0.98 2.90
CA ASN A 29 13.27 0.15 4.00
C ASN A 29 14.37 -0.82 3.54
N ASP A 30 14.28 -1.36 2.32
CA ASP A 30 15.36 -2.15 1.73
C ASP A 30 16.65 -1.35 1.55
N ARG A 31 16.54 -0.07 1.18
CA ARG A 31 17.68 0.84 1.12
C ARG A 31 18.22 1.13 2.52
N PHE A 32 17.38 1.46 3.48
CA PHE A 32 17.80 1.76 4.85
C PHE A 32 18.45 0.56 5.54
N ARG A 33 17.99 -0.66 5.27
CA ARG A 33 18.63 -1.91 5.72
C ARG A 33 20.06 -2.04 5.20
N ARG A 34 20.33 -1.66 3.94
CA ARG A 34 21.69 -1.64 3.39
C ARG A 34 22.55 -0.56 4.05
N ASP A 35 21.98 0.62 4.27
CA ASP A 35 22.69 1.74 4.91
C ASP A 35 23.03 1.44 6.40
N ALA A 36 22.29 0.53 7.05
CA ALA A 36 22.51 0.08 8.43
C ALA A 36 23.52 -1.08 8.57
N GLU A 37 24.44 -1.26 7.61
CA GLU A 37 25.49 -2.29 7.69
C GLU A 37 26.30 -2.18 8.99
N GLY A 38 26.50 -3.32 9.67
CA GLY A 38 27.16 -3.38 10.99
C GLY A 38 26.24 -3.14 12.19
N HIS A 39 24.97 -2.79 11.97
CA HIS A 39 23.95 -2.60 13.01
C HIS A 39 22.82 -3.64 12.86
N ALA A 40 23.07 -4.87 13.32
CA ALA A 40 22.20 -6.02 13.05
C ALA A 40 20.75 -5.84 13.54
N ASP A 41 20.56 -5.23 14.72
CA ASP A 41 19.25 -4.94 15.30
C ASP A 41 18.46 -3.91 14.45
N VAL A 42 19.15 -2.89 13.95
CA VAL A 42 18.55 -1.88 13.05
C VAL A 42 18.22 -2.50 11.69
N GLN A 43 19.06 -3.39 11.16
CA GLN A 43 18.78 -4.10 9.91
C GLN A 43 17.55 -5.00 10.04
N GLU A 44 17.42 -5.73 11.15
CA GLU A 44 16.25 -6.56 11.44
C GLU A 44 14.98 -5.71 11.54
N PHE A 45 15.05 -4.55 12.19
CA PHE A 45 13.93 -3.61 12.25
C PHE A 45 13.48 -3.16 10.85
N PHE A 46 14.39 -2.75 9.96
CA PHE A 46 14.01 -2.34 8.62
C PHE A 46 13.44 -3.49 7.77
N GLU A 47 13.96 -4.72 7.95
CA GLU A 47 13.39 -5.90 7.31
C GLU A 47 11.97 -6.19 7.79
N GLU A 48 11.71 -6.08 9.10
CA GLU A 48 10.39 -6.23 9.71
C GLU A 48 9.40 -5.20 9.13
N VAL A 49 9.79 -3.93 9.06
CA VAL A 49 8.95 -2.86 8.50
C VAL A 49 8.69 -3.11 7.00
N ALA A 50 9.69 -3.53 6.22
CA ALA A 50 9.51 -3.87 4.80
C ALA A 50 8.52 -5.02 4.59
N LYS A 51 8.54 -6.05 5.45
CA LYS A 51 7.56 -7.16 5.42
C LYS A 51 6.14 -6.67 5.71
N GLN A 52 5.99 -5.78 6.69
CA GLN A 52 4.69 -5.19 7.02
C GLN A 52 4.18 -4.31 5.88
N ASP A 53 5.05 -3.52 5.26
CA ASP A 53 4.73 -2.72 4.08
C ASP A 53 4.25 -3.60 2.91
N ALA A 54 4.97 -4.68 2.60
CA ALA A 54 4.59 -5.63 1.56
C ALA A 54 3.22 -6.28 1.86
N TRP A 55 2.97 -6.67 3.12
CA TRP A 55 1.68 -7.20 3.54
C TRP A 55 0.54 -6.18 3.35
N ARG A 56 0.75 -4.91 3.74
CA ARG A 56 -0.26 -3.86 3.55
C ARG A 56 -0.56 -3.65 2.06
N ALA A 57 0.46 -3.60 1.21
CA ALA A 57 0.30 -3.44 -0.23
C ALA A 57 -0.53 -4.57 -0.86
N GLN A 58 -0.23 -5.82 -0.48
CA GLN A 58 -0.98 -6.99 -0.91
C GLN A 58 -2.43 -6.96 -0.41
N ARG A 59 -2.64 -6.60 0.86
CA ARG A 59 -3.99 -6.54 1.43
C ARG A 59 -4.86 -5.48 0.73
N CYS A 60 -4.28 -4.31 0.42
CA CYS A 60 -4.97 -3.30 -0.37
C CYS A 60 -5.31 -3.79 -1.78
N HIS A 61 -4.43 -4.58 -2.42
CA HIS A 61 -4.72 -5.17 -3.74
C HIS A 61 -5.95 -6.08 -3.70
N GLU A 62 -6.04 -6.94 -2.69
CA GLU A 62 -7.17 -7.85 -2.50
C GLU A 62 -8.48 -7.09 -2.31
N LEU A 63 -8.48 -6.09 -1.41
CA LEU A 63 -9.65 -5.26 -1.13
C LEU A 63 -10.12 -4.48 -2.37
N LEU A 64 -9.19 -3.92 -3.15
CA LEU A 64 -9.50 -3.29 -4.44
C LEU A 64 -10.15 -4.29 -5.41
N GLY A 65 -9.63 -5.52 -5.47
CA GLY A 65 -10.21 -6.58 -6.27
C GLY A 65 -11.63 -6.95 -5.82
N GLU A 66 -11.90 -6.98 -4.51
CA GLU A 66 -13.24 -7.24 -3.97
C GLU A 66 -14.23 -6.12 -4.31
N LEU A 67 -13.82 -4.86 -4.14
CA LEU A 67 -14.66 -3.69 -4.43
C LEU A 67 -14.99 -3.59 -5.92
N THR A 68 -14.02 -3.81 -6.80
CA THR A 68 -14.21 -3.75 -8.26
C THR A 68 -14.98 -4.94 -8.83
N ARG A 69 -15.02 -6.09 -8.13
CA ARG A 69 -15.91 -7.21 -8.48
C ARG A 69 -17.33 -7.01 -7.97
N GLY A 70 -17.49 -6.38 -6.79
CA GLY A 70 -18.80 -6.13 -6.16
C GLY A 70 -19.54 -4.93 -6.75
N GLN A 71 -18.80 -3.90 -7.19
CA GLN A 71 -19.33 -2.79 -7.96
C GLN A 71 -19.07 -3.06 -9.45
N GLY A 72 -20.11 -3.32 -10.22
CA GLY A 72 -20.01 -3.31 -11.68
C GLY A 72 -19.69 -1.90 -12.17
N LEU A 73 -18.41 -1.52 -12.16
CA LEU A 73 -17.90 -0.22 -12.64
C LEU A 73 -17.96 -0.09 -14.17
N GLY A 74 -19.03 -0.62 -14.78
CA GLY A 74 -19.31 -0.61 -16.22
C GLY A 74 -20.80 -0.71 -16.53
N SER A 75 -21.69 -0.27 -15.63
CA SER A 75 -23.14 -0.24 -15.90
C SER A 75 -23.82 0.94 -15.19
N SER A 76 -23.76 2.12 -15.83
CA SER A 76 -24.80 3.17 -15.77
C SER A 76 -24.65 4.07 -16.98
#